data_AF-A0A439V2W2-F1
#
_entry.id   AF-A0A439V2W2-F1
#
_cell.length_a   1.000
_cell.length_b   1.000
_cell.length_c   1.000
_cell.angle_alpha   90.00
_cell.angle_beta   90.00
_cell.angle_gamma   90.00
#
_symmetry.space_group_name_H-M   'P 1'
#
loop_
_entity.id
_entity.type
_entity.pdbx_description
1 polymer ?
#
loop_
_entity_poly.entity_id
_entity_poly.type
_entity_poly.pdbx_seq_one_letter_code
_entity_poly.pdbx_strand_id
1 'polypeptide(L)' 'MKIETEECRAALTLIRRTIEEHCPPGVLPSEEMVSGLYGPELMDEAQAISAAIIATVDTLQLQTAVKPPASSIKA' A
#
# COMPACT_ATOMS: atom_id res chain seq x y z
N MET A 1 20.27 16.26 7.35
CA MET A 1 19.37 16.70 6.27
C MET A 1 18.18 17.36 6.95
N LYS A 2 17.99 18.68 6.81
CA LYS A 2 16.74 19.32 7.28
C LYS A 2 15.76 19.13 6.13
N ILE A 3 14.80 18.24 6.31
CA ILE A 3 13.73 18.10 5.34
C ILE A 3 12.65 19.09 5.76
N GLU A 4 12.24 19.96 4.85
CA GLU A 4 11.16 20.90 5.13
C GLU A 4 9.84 20.12 5.24
N THR A 5 9.09 20.35 6.32
CA THR A 5 7.87 19.60 6.64
C THR A 5 6.85 19.63 5.49
N GLU A 6 6.76 20.75 4.78
CA GLU A 6 5.87 20.92 3.64
C GLU A 6 6.32 20.11 2.42
N GLU A 7 7.61 20.01 2.15
CA GLU A 7 8.16 19.17 1.08
C GLU A 7 7.91 17.69 1.35
N CYS A 8 8.09 17.25 2.60
CA CYS A 8 7.72 15.89 3.03
C CYS A 8 6.24 15.60 2.79
N ARG A 9 5.37 16.53 3.19
CA ARG A 9 3.92 16.37 3.05
C ARG A 9 3.53 16.27 1.57
N ALA A 10 4.06 17.16 0.73
CA ALA A 10 3.84 17.12 -0.71
C ALA A 10 4.33 15.80 -1.33
N ALA A 11 5.49 15.29 -0.89
CA ALA A 11 6.03 14.01 -1.34
C ALA A 11 5.12 12.82 -0.94
N LEU A 12 4.63 12.79 0.30
CA LEU A 12 3.71 11.74 0.76
C LEU A 12 2.39 11.79 -0.02
N THR A 13 1.81 12.97 -0.21
CA THR A 13 0.61 13.13 -1.05
C THR A 13 0.83 12.63 -2.48
N LEU A 14 1.98 12.93 -3.08
CA LEU A 14 2.32 12.45 -4.42
C LEU A 14 2.35 10.91 -4.46
N ILE A 15 3.03 10.28 -3.50
CA ILE A 15 3.12 8.81 -3.40
C ILE A 15 1.72 8.20 -3.24
N ARG A 16 0.89 8.75 -2.35
CA ARG A 16 -0.49 8.27 -2.15
C ARG A 16 -1.28 8.27 -3.45
N ARG A 17 -1.26 9.38 -4.18
CA ARG A 17 -1.96 9.51 -5.47
C ARG A 17 -1.45 8.52 -6.51
N THR A 18 -0.14 8.34 -6.60
CA THR A 18 0.45 7.36 -7.52
C THR A 18 0.00 5.93 -7.20
N ILE A 19 -0.09 5.58 -5.91
CA ILE A 19 -0.63 4.27 -5.48
C ILE A 19 -2.10 4.16 -5.85
N GLU A 20 -2.92 5.17 -5.58
CA GLU A 20 -4.34 5.16 -5.90
C GLU A 20 -4.61 5.07 -7.41
N GLU A 21 -3.74 5.65 -8.25
CA GLU A 21 -3.87 5.65 -9.71
C GLU A 21 -3.41 4.33 -10.35
N HIS A 22 -2.38 3.68 -9.80
CA HIS A 22 -1.74 2.53 -10.44
C HIS A 22 -1.96 1.19 -9.72
N CYS A 23 -2.35 1.21 -8.45
CA CYS A 23 -2.56 -0.01 -7.68
C CYS A 23 -4.05 -0.38 -7.61
N PRO A 24 -4.38 -1.66 -7.38
CA PRO A 24 -5.75 -2.08 -7.18
C PRO A 24 -6.43 -1.32 -6.01
N PRO A 25 -7.76 -1.16 -6.05
CA PRO A 25 -8.50 -0.60 -4.93
C PRO A 25 -8.25 -1.38 -3.64
N GLY A 26 -8.08 -0.65 -2.52
CA GLY A 26 -7.88 -1.25 -1.20
C GLY A 26 -6.42 -1.49 -0.80
N VAL A 27 -5.44 -1.16 -1.66
CA VAL A 27 -4.02 -1.19 -1.29
C VAL A 27 -3.71 -0.22 -0.17
N LEU A 28 -4.21 1.02 -0.25
CA LEU A 28 -3.94 2.07 0.73
C LEU A 28 -5.20 2.42 1.54
N PRO A 29 -5.13 2.48 2.87
CA PRO A 29 -6.22 3.00 3.71
C PRO A 29 -6.37 4.53 3.58
N SER A 30 -7.55 5.06 3.92
CA SER A 30 -7.80 6.51 3.91
C SER A 30 -6.90 7.26 4.90
N GLU A 31 -6.64 8.54 4.65
CA GLU A 31 -5.80 9.38 5.54
C GLU A 31 -6.35 9.42 6.97
N GLU A 32 -7.68 9.48 7.15
CA GLU A 32 -8.32 9.43 8.47
C GLU A 32 -8.04 8.11 9.20
N MET A 33 -8.07 7.00 8.48
CA MET A 33 -7.76 5.67 9.03
C MET A 33 -6.27 5.54 9.36
N VAL A 34 -5.40 6.08 8.50
CA VAL A 34 -3.94 6.14 8.77
C VAL A 34 -3.67 6.92 10.05
N SER A 35 -4.24 8.11 10.20
CA SER A 35 -4.07 8.96 11.38
C SER A 35 -4.56 8.26 12.66
N GLY A 36 -5.68 7.52 12.58
CA GLY A 36 -6.20 6.76 13.71
C GLY A 36 -5.39 5.50 14.08
N LEU A 37 -4.69 4.89 13.13
CA LEU A 37 -3.94 3.63 13.34
C LEU A 37 -2.45 3.85 13.64
N TYR A 38 -1.82 4.82 12.97
CA TYR A 38 -0.38 5.05 13.04
C TYR A 38 -0.03 6.35 13.77
N GLY A 39 -0.85 7.39 13.61
CA GLY A 39 -0.63 8.71 14.19
C GLY A 39 -0.61 9.82 13.13
N PRO A 40 -0.60 11.10 13.55
CA PRO A 40 -0.71 12.24 12.65
C PRO A 40 0.63 12.76 12.11
N GLU A 41 1.77 12.20 12.51
CA GLU A 41 3.08 12.69 12.07
C GLU A 41 3.44 12.19 10.66
N LEU A 42 4.36 12.89 10.00
CA LEU A 42 4.82 12.51 8.65
C LEU A 42 5.40 11.09 8.62
N MET A 43 6.09 10.68 9.69
CA MET A 43 6.67 9.35 9.79
C MET A 43 5.58 8.27 9.96
N ASP A 44 4.49 8.59 10.65
CA ASP A 44 3.35 7.70 10.84
C ASP A 44 2.66 7.41 9.51
N GLU A 45 2.44 8.46 8.70
CA GLU A 45 1.89 8.33 7.35
C GLU A 45 2.81 7.52 6.43
N ALA A 46 4.11 7.81 6.45
CA ALA A 46 5.10 7.06 5.69
C ALA A 46 5.14 5.57 6.09
N GLN A 47 5.03 5.28 7.39
CA GLN A 47 4.94 3.92 7.92
C GLN A 47 3.68 3.21 7.43
N ALA A 48 2.54 3.90 7.42
CA ALA A 48 1.29 3.33 6.92
C ALA A 48 1.33 2.97 5.44
N ILE A 49 1.92 3.84 4.60
CA ILE A 49 2.15 3.56 3.18
C ILE A 49 3.04 2.31 3.03
N SER A 50 4.12 2.23 3.83
CA SER A 50 5.05 1.09 3.78
C SER A 50 4.36 -0.22 4.17
N ALA A 51 3.56 -0.21 5.24
CA ALA A 51 2.81 -1.38 5.71
C ALA A 51 1.76 -1.84 4.69
N ALA A 52 1.06 -0.90 4.05
CA ALA A 52 0.11 -1.16 2.98
C ALA A 52 0.76 -1.88 1.78
N ILE A 53 1.96 -1.43 1.36
CA ILE A 53 2.70 -2.05 0.26
C ILE A 53 3.12 -3.47 0.63
N ILE A 54 3.66 -3.68 1.83
CA ILE A 54 4.07 -5.03 2.30
C ILE A 54 2.87 -5.98 2.32
N ALA A 55 1.76 -5.58 2.94
CA ALA A 55 0.54 -6.39 3.01
C ALA A 55 0.00 -6.75 1.60
N THR A 56 0.10 -5.82 0.66
CA THR A 56 -0.28 -6.05 -0.73
C THR A 56 0.65 -7.05 -1.41
N VAL A 57 1.96 -6.91 -1.23
CA VAL A 57 2.96 -7.86 -1.77
C VAL A 57 2.72 -9.26 -1.23
N ASP A 58 2.50 -9.41 0.08
CA ASP A 58 2.21 -10.70 0.70
C ASP A 58 0.95 -11.34 0.11
N THR A 59 -0.10 -10.54 -0.11
CA THR A 59 -1.34 -11.00 -0.74
C THR A 59 -1.10 -11.50 -2.17
N LEU A 60 -0.33 -10.76 -2.97
CA LEU A 60 0.01 -11.14 -4.34
C LEU A 60 0.88 -12.41 -4.38
N GLN A 61 1.83 -12.56 -3.47
CA GLN A 61 2.65 -13.77 -3.35
C GLN A 61 1.79 -14.99 -2.99
N LEU A 62 0.82 -14.85 -2.09
CA LEU A 62 -0.12 -15.91 -1.76
C LEU A 62 -0.99 -16.31 -2.96
N GLN A 63 -1.46 -15.35 -3.74
CA GLN A 63 -2.28 -15.62 -4.94
C GLN A 63 -1.52 -16.39 -6.01
N THR A 64 -0.25 -16.06 -6.23
CA THR A 64 0.59 -16.74 -7.25
C THR A 64 1.02 -18.16 -6.82
N ALA A 65 1.04 -18.45 -5.52
CA ALA A 65 1.37 -19.77 -4.98
C ALA A 65 0.22 -20.79 -5.11
N VAL A 66 -1.02 -20.35 -5.39
CA VAL A 66 -2.14 -21.25 -5.65
C VAL A 66 -1.99 -21.84 -7.06
N LYS A 67 -1.39 -23.02 -7.14
CA LYS A 67 -1.29 -23.82 -8.37
C LYS A 67 -2.68 -23.90 -9.04
N PRO A 68 -2.83 -23.59 -10.34
CA PRO A 68 -4.11 -23.71 -11.01
C PRO A 68 -4.61 -25.17 -10.90
N PRO A 69 -5.92 -25.39 -10.72
CA PRO A 69 -6.45 -26.74 -10.62
C PRO A 69 -6.03 -27.51 -11.88
N ALA A 70 -5.48 -28.71 -11.66
CA ALA A 70 -5.02 -29.57 -12.74
C ALA A 70 -6.13 -29.70 -13.78
N SER A 71 -5.81 -29.33 -15.03
CA SER A 71 -6.75 -29.39 -16.16
C SER A 71 -7.42 -30.76 -16.17
N SER A 72 -8.73 -30.79 -15.88
CA SER A 72 -9.53 -32.00 -15.99
C SER A 72 -9.72 -32.30 -17.47
N ILE A 73 -8.74 -32.99 -18.05
CA ILE A 73 -8.87 -33.64 -19.36
C ILE A 73 -9.88 -34.77 -19.16
N LYS A 74 -11.11 -34.58 -19.64
CA LYS A 74 -12.04 -35.70 -19.87
C LYS A 74 -11.70 -36.33 -21.22
N ALA A 75 -11.51 -37.65 -21.17
CA ALA A 75 -11.27 -38.54 -22.31
C ALA A 75 -12.46 -38.60 -23.27
#